data_AF-A0A847BRP5-F1
#
_entry.id   AF-A0A847BRP5-F1
#
_cell.length_a   1.000
_cell.length_b   1.000
_cell.length_c   1.000
_cell.angle_alpha   90.00
_cell.angle_beta   90.00
_cell.angle_gamma   90.00
#
_symmetry.space_group_name_H-M   'P 1'
#
loop_
_entity.id
_entity.type
_entity.pdbx_description
1 polymer ?
#
loop_
_entity_poly.entity_id
_entity_poly.type
_entity_poly.pdbx_seq_one_letter_code
_entity_poly.pdbx_strand_id
1 'polypeptide(L)'
;MRIAYKQLVERFSIPRPTLIEWQKKSKESGNNWRIGHLQYLRDQLVVEEETKKELNQKAILLDEYFLCLVFLFFEGANSPMSKKEFTAKLRQFSIVKDLGVEYQHPFSRRIWIEQKIDGVTYRIASYLGLTLLVETLTSYQHYCFQTLLLKALKTITKKLNQNSKARILGSTWQELHAYEKVFNLETIKDELGRLDLEFN
;
A
#
# COMPACT_ATOMS: atom_id res chain seq x y z
N MET A 1 -26.71 2.90 -11.10
CA MET A 1 -25.27 2.89 -11.43
C MET A 1 -24.97 1.67 -12.31
N ARG A 2 -24.61 1.84 -13.60
CA ARG A 2 -24.22 0.70 -14.46
C ARG A 2 -22.72 0.46 -14.29
N ILE A 3 -22.34 -0.42 -13.36
CA ILE A 3 -20.94 -0.88 -13.25
C ILE A 3 -20.58 -1.62 -14.54
N ALA A 4 -19.51 -1.17 -15.19
CA ALA A 4 -19.08 -1.69 -16.48
C ALA A 4 -18.43 -3.07 -16.31
N TYR A 5 -18.70 -3.99 -17.26
CA TYR A 5 -18.08 -5.32 -17.26
C TYR A 5 -16.56 -5.30 -17.17
N LYS A 6 -15.92 -4.23 -17.66
CA LYS A 6 -14.48 -4.01 -17.56
C LYS A 6 -13.99 -4.07 -16.10
N GLN A 7 -14.66 -3.38 -15.18
CA GLN A 7 -14.26 -3.35 -13.76
C GLN A 7 -14.39 -4.73 -13.11
N LEU A 8 -15.43 -5.49 -13.45
CA LEU A 8 -15.62 -6.86 -12.96
C LEU A 8 -14.56 -7.82 -13.49
N VAL A 9 -14.19 -7.68 -14.78
CA VAL A 9 -13.11 -8.46 -15.40
C VAL A 9 -11.77 -8.15 -14.75
N GLU A 10 -11.43 -6.86 -14.61
CA GLU A 10 -10.13 -6.41 -14.09
C GLU A 10 -9.98 -6.70 -12.60
N ARG A 11 -11.05 -6.56 -11.80
CA ARG A 11 -11.00 -6.73 -10.34
C ARG A 11 -11.09 -8.17 -9.89
N PHE A 12 -11.93 -8.98 -10.54
CA PHE A 12 -12.25 -10.35 -10.13
C PHE A 12 -11.74 -11.41 -11.11
N SER A 13 -11.04 -11.01 -12.18
CA SER A 13 -10.52 -11.91 -13.22
C SER A 13 -11.61 -12.77 -13.89
N ILE A 14 -12.85 -12.28 -13.93
CA ILE A 14 -13.97 -13.01 -14.54
C ILE A 14 -13.99 -12.68 -16.04
N PRO A 15 -13.89 -13.68 -16.94
CA PRO A 15 -13.93 -13.43 -18.38
C PRO A 15 -15.23 -12.74 -18.81
N ARG A 16 -15.12 -11.77 -19.73
CA ARG A 16 -16.27 -11.05 -20.27
C ARG A 16 -17.36 -11.97 -20.86
N PRO A 17 -17.04 -13.06 -21.59
CA PRO A 17 -18.06 -14.01 -22.07
C PRO A 17 -18.88 -14.61 -20.93
N THR A 18 -18.24 -14.95 -19.81
CA THR A 18 -18.90 -15.50 -18.61
C THR A 18 -19.87 -14.50 -18.00
N LEU A 19 -19.50 -13.23 -17.91
CA LEU A 19 -20.39 -12.17 -17.40
C LEU A 19 -21.62 -11.97 -18.30
N ILE A 20 -21.44 -12.04 -19.63
CA ILE A 20 -22.54 -11.96 -20.60
C ILE A 20 -23.47 -13.17 -20.46
N GLU A 21 -22.92 -14.37 -20.33
CA GLU A 21 -23.69 -15.60 -20.13
C GLU A 21 -24.52 -15.54 -18.85
N TRP A 22 -23.92 -15.10 -17.74
CA TRP A 22 -24.60 -14.94 -16.47
C TRP A 22 -25.72 -13.91 -16.55
N GLN A 23 -25.54 -12.82 -17.31
CA GLN A 23 -26.60 -11.84 -17.56
C GLN A 23 -27.70 -12.39 -18.48
N LYS A 24 -27.39 -13.21 -19.49
CA LYS A 24 -28.44 -13.81 -20.34
C LYS A 24 -29.31 -14.79 -19.55
N LYS A 25 -28.67 -15.74 -18.86
CA LYS A 25 -29.35 -16.73 -18.00
C LYS A 25 -30.08 -16.10 -16.82
N SER A 26 -29.74 -14.86 -16.45
CA SER A 26 -30.50 -14.10 -15.44
C SER A 26 -31.89 -13.70 -15.89
N LYS A 27 -32.06 -13.40 -17.18
CA LYS A 27 -33.34 -12.95 -17.74
C LYS A 27 -34.32 -14.11 -17.98
N GLU A 28 -33.79 -15.32 -18.08
CA GLU A 28 -34.53 -16.54 -18.39
C GLU A 28 -35.01 -17.28 -17.12
N SER A 29 -34.41 -17.02 -15.95
CA SER A 29 -34.70 -17.75 -14.71
C SER A 29 -34.89 -16.78 -13.54
N GLY A 30 -36.13 -16.66 -13.05
CA GLY A 30 -36.55 -15.65 -12.06
C GLY A 30 -35.88 -15.71 -10.68
N ASN A 31 -35.13 -16.78 -10.37
CA ASN A 31 -34.28 -16.83 -9.19
C ASN A 31 -33.01 -17.66 -9.49
N ASN A 32 -31.88 -16.98 -9.72
CA ASN A 32 -30.64 -17.61 -10.15
C ASN A 32 -29.50 -17.03 -9.30
N TRP A 33 -28.79 -17.90 -8.57
CA TRP A 33 -27.67 -17.52 -7.70
C TRP A 33 -26.61 -16.67 -8.42
N ARG A 34 -26.49 -16.82 -9.75
CA ARG A 34 -25.59 -16.02 -10.59
C ARG A 34 -25.96 -14.54 -10.62
N ILE A 35 -27.24 -14.20 -10.51
CA ILE A 35 -27.73 -12.83 -10.39
C ILE A 35 -27.35 -12.26 -9.05
N GLY A 36 -27.66 -13.00 -7.98
CA GLY A 36 -27.30 -12.61 -6.62
C GLY A 36 -25.80 -12.44 -6.47
N HIS A 37 -25.00 -13.33 -7.05
CA HIS A 37 -23.54 -13.24 -7.04
C HIS A 37 -23.02 -12.08 -7.89
N LEU A 38 -23.55 -11.85 -9.10
CA LEU A 38 -23.17 -10.70 -9.92
C LEU A 38 -23.53 -9.36 -9.26
N GLN A 39 -24.67 -9.31 -8.57
CA GLN A 39 -25.08 -8.15 -7.79
C GLN A 39 -24.16 -7.97 -6.58
N TYR A 40 -23.85 -9.03 -5.85
CA TYR A 40 -22.87 -9.01 -4.76
C TYR A 40 -21.52 -8.44 -5.22
N LEU A 41 -20.97 -8.90 -6.35
CA LEU A 41 -19.71 -8.40 -6.89
C LEU A 41 -19.77 -6.91 -7.28
N ARG A 42 -20.93 -6.44 -7.76
CA ARG A 42 -21.16 -5.02 -8.02
C ARG A 42 -21.21 -4.23 -6.73
N ASP A 43 -21.92 -4.73 -5.72
CA ASP A 43 -22.01 -4.08 -4.42
C ASP A 43 -20.63 -4.01 -3.75
N GLN A 44 -19.80 -5.06 -3.89
CA GLN A 44 -18.40 -5.03 -3.44
C GLN A 44 -17.60 -3.90 -4.12
N LEU A 45 -17.77 -3.67 -5.43
CA LEU A 45 -17.11 -2.56 -6.12
C LEU A 45 -17.58 -1.19 -5.61
N VAL A 46 -18.88 -1.04 -5.33
CA VAL A 46 -19.42 0.19 -4.73
C VAL A 46 -18.81 0.41 -3.35
N VAL A 47 -18.76 -0.63 -2.52
CA VAL A 47 -18.16 -0.55 -1.18
C VAL A 47 -16.67 -0.21 -1.26
N GLU A 48 -15.92 -0.76 -2.22
CA GLU A 48 -14.52 -0.40 -2.46
C GLU A 48 -14.37 1.09 -2.82
N GLU A 49 -15.23 1.62 -3.68
CA GLU A 49 -15.22 3.02 -4.11
C GLU A 49 -15.57 3.97 -2.95
N GLU A 50 -16.60 3.66 -2.17
CA GLU A 50 -16.96 4.45 -0.98
C GLU A 50 -15.87 4.38 0.09
N THR A 51 -15.27 3.20 0.31
CA THR A 51 -14.14 3.04 1.23
C THR A 51 -12.94 3.89 0.81
N LYS A 52 -12.70 4.00 -0.50
CA LYS A 52 -11.64 4.86 -1.03
C LYS A 52 -11.92 6.34 -0.77
N LYS A 53 -13.18 6.79 -0.91
CA LYS A 53 -13.58 8.15 -0.53
C LYS A 53 -13.38 8.40 0.96
N GLU A 54 -13.75 7.45 1.81
CA GLU A 54 -13.51 7.53 3.26
C GLU A 54 -12.01 7.60 3.59
N LEU A 55 -11.17 6.88 2.84
CA LEU A 55 -9.72 6.95 2.99
C LEU A 55 -9.18 8.34 2.59
N ASN A 56 -9.66 8.94 1.50
CA ASN A 56 -9.25 10.29 1.09
C ASN A 56 -9.69 11.38 2.10
N GLN A 57 -10.75 11.13 2.86
CA GLN A 57 -11.14 12.00 3.98
C GLN A 57 -10.20 11.88 5.19
N LYS A 58 -9.38 10.82 5.26
CA LYS A 58 -8.27 10.77 6.21
C LYS A 58 -7.20 11.70 5.68
N ALA A 59 -6.90 12.75 6.43
CA ALA A 59 -5.86 13.73 6.17
C ALA A 59 -4.45 13.09 6.23
N ILE A 60 -4.16 12.12 5.37
CA ILE A 60 -2.90 11.38 5.33
C ILE A 60 -1.85 12.27 4.66
N LEU A 61 -0.71 12.44 5.33
CA LEU A 61 0.38 13.25 4.80
C LEU A 61 1.18 12.48 3.76
N LEU A 62 1.73 13.18 2.77
CA LEU A 62 2.59 12.54 1.76
C LEU A 62 3.79 11.79 2.37
N ASP A 63 4.36 12.29 3.46
CA ASP A 63 5.45 11.61 4.17
C ASP A 63 4.99 10.31 4.85
N GLU A 64 3.73 10.21 5.29
CA GLU A 64 3.17 8.96 5.81
C GLU A 64 3.04 7.92 4.69
N TYR A 65 2.60 8.34 3.50
CA TYR A 65 2.60 7.47 2.32
C TYR A 65 4.01 6.98 1.98
N PHE A 66 5.00 7.88 1.97
CA PHE A 66 6.41 7.52 1.76
C PHE A 66 6.87 6.47 2.76
N LEU A 67 6.69 6.72 4.06
CA LEU A 67 7.12 5.83 5.13
C LEU A 67 6.44 4.45 5.07
N CYS A 68 5.17 4.42 4.68
CA CYS A 68 4.39 3.19 4.53
C CYS A 68 4.87 2.37 3.32
N LEU A 69 5.11 3.02 2.18
CA LEU A 69 5.64 2.37 0.97
C LEU A 69 7.04 1.79 1.21
N VAL A 70 7.91 2.54 1.86
CA VAL A 70 9.26 2.11 2.23
C VAL A 70 9.22 0.91 3.18
N PHE A 71 8.34 0.94 4.19
CA PHE A 71 8.15 -0.18 5.09
C PHE A 71 7.70 -1.45 4.33
N LEU A 72 6.64 -1.35 3.52
CA LEU A 72 6.13 -2.49 2.73
C LEU A 72 7.18 -3.06 1.77
N PHE A 73 8.03 -2.20 1.21
CA PHE A 73 9.15 -2.58 0.36
C PHE A 73 10.18 -3.43 1.09
N PHE A 74 10.67 -2.97 2.25
CA PHE A 74 11.68 -3.69 3.01
C PHE A 74 11.14 -4.97 3.66
N GLU A 75 9.85 -5.01 4.01
CA GLU A 75 9.17 -6.24 4.41
C GLU A 75 9.04 -7.25 3.26
N GLY A 76 9.17 -6.82 2.01
CA GLY A 76 8.91 -7.65 0.83
C GLY A 76 7.44 -8.05 0.73
N ALA A 77 6.54 -7.15 1.11
CA ALA A 77 5.10 -7.41 1.13
C ALA A 77 4.55 -7.57 -0.29
N ASN A 78 3.90 -8.70 -0.57
CA ASN A 78 3.20 -8.96 -1.83
C ASN A 78 1.67 -9.04 -1.66
N SER A 79 1.20 -9.02 -0.42
CA SER A 79 -0.21 -9.07 -0.05
C SER A 79 -0.46 -8.20 1.19
N PRO A 80 -1.68 -7.67 1.36
CA PRO A 80 -2.03 -6.91 2.56
C PRO A 80 -1.84 -7.75 3.84
N MET A 81 -1.24 -7.14 4.85
CA MET A 81 -1.11 -7.69 6.20
C MET A 81 -2.36 -7.35 7.04
N SER A 82 -2.60 -8.13 8.09
CA SER A 82 -3.59 -7.75 9.10
C SER A 82 -3.14 -6.50 9.87
N LYS A 83 -4.07 -5.73 10.45
CA LYS A 83 -3.74 -4.56 11.30
C LYS A 83 -2.73 -4.91 12.38
N LYS A 84 -2.95 -6.02 13.09
CA LYS A 84 -2.09 -6.49 14.18
C LYS A 84 -0.68 -6.82 13.69
N GLU A 85 -0.57 -7.53 12.57
CA GLU A 85 0.72 -7.88 11.98
C GLU A 85 1.46 -6.63 11.47
N PHE A 86 0.76 -5.75 10.75
CA PHE A 86 1.30 -4.50 10.24
C PHE A 86 1.87 -3.65 11.38
N THR A 87 1.09 -3.39 12.44
CA THR A 87 1.55 -2.60 13.59
C THR A 87 2.73 -3.27 14.31
N ALA A 88 2.74 -4.60 14.46
CA ALA A 88 3.84 -5.30 15.10
C ALA A 88 5.15 -5.17 14.32
N LYS A 89 5.10 -5.39 13.00
CA LYS A 89 6.27 -5.26 12.11
C LYS A 89 6.73 -3.81 11.97
N LEU A 90 5.80 -2.86 11.87
CA LEU A 90 6.13 -1.43 11.80
C LEU A 90 6.91 -0.97 13.04
N ARG A 91 6.52 -1.44 14.23
CA ARG A 91 7.24 -1.17 15.49
C ARG A 91 8.64 -1.77 15.52
N GLN A 92 8.86 -2.92 14.87
CA GLN A 92 10.19 -3.52 14.76
C GLN A 92 11.05 -2.73 13.77
N PHE A 93 10.46 -2.31 12.65
CA PHE A 93 11.14 -1.52 11.63
C PHE A 93 11.49 -0.09 12.12
N SER A 94 10.69 0.47 13.01
CA SER A 94 10.84 1.87 13.45
C SER A 94 12.08 2.13 14.31
N ILE A 95 12.70 1.10 14.91
CA ILE A 95 13.83 1.25 15.82
C ILE A 95 15.03 0.49 15.28
N VAL A 96 16.11 1.21 15.02
CA VAL A 96 17.39 0.65 14.63
C VAL A 96 18.46 1.05 15.64
N LYS A 97 19.24 0.06 16.11
CA LYS A 97 20.40 0.24 16.99
C LYS A 97 21.74 0.27 16.24
N ASP A 98 21.71 0.05 14.94
CA ASP A 98 22.90 -0.06 14.10
C ASP A 98 23.53 1.30 13.80
N LEU A 99 24.85 1.33 13.63
CA LEU A 99 25.69 2.49 13.34
C LEU A 99 26.29 2.46 11.91
N GLY A 100 25.88 1.51 11.06
CA GLY A 100 26.36 1.40 9.68
C GLY A 100 26.34 2.70 8.87
N VAL A 101 27.29 2.83 7.93
CA VAL A 101 27.45 4.01 7.06
C VAL A 101 26.23 4.24 6.17
N GLU A 102 25.47 3.19 5.87
CA GLU A 102 24.20 3.23 5.12
C GLU A 102 23.17 4.15 5.77
N TYR A 103 23.20 4.32 7.09
CA TYR A 103 22.27 5.19 7.82
C TYR A 103 22.65 6.67 7.75
N GLN A 104 23.85 6.98 7.24
CA GLN A 104 24.26 8.36 6.96
C GLN A 104 23.75 8.84 5.60
N HIS A 105 23.29 7.94 4.73
CA HIS A 105 22.75 8.27 3.43
C HIS A 105 21.46 9.13 3.55
N PRO A 106 21.25 10.13 2.67
CA PRO A 106 20.05 10.97 2.69
C PRO A 106 18.73 10.19 2.72
N PHE A 107 18.62 9.15 1.88
CA PHE A 107 17.47 8.22 1.89
C PHE A 107 17.16 7.64 3.28
N SER A 108 18.18 7.10 3.97
CA SER A 108 18.01 6.50 5.30
C SER A 108 17.67 7.55 6.35
N ARG A 109 18.30 8.72 6.30
CA ARG A 109 18.01 9.85 7.22
C ARG A 109 16.60 10.39 7.10
N ARG A 110 15.97 10.21 5.94
CA ARG A 110 14.57 10.56 5.73
C ARG A 110 13.60 9.59 6.41
N ILE A 111 14.04 8.35 6.61
CA ILE A 111 13.25 7.32 7.29
C ILE A 111 13.46 7.43 8.80
N TRP A 112 14.72 7.42 9.25
CA TRP A 112 15.08 7.43 10.66
C TRP A 112 15.82 8.70 11.07
N ILE A 113 15.39 9.28 12.18
CA ILE A 113 16.03 10.40 12.86
C ILE A 113 16.89 9.85 14.00
N GLU A 114 18.09 10.41 14.19
CA GLU A 114 18.95 10.05 15.30
C GLU A 114 18.44 10.67 16.61
N GLN A 115 18.28 9.85 17.63
CA GLN A 115 17.96 10.27 18.99
C GLN A 115 18.95 9.65 19.97
N LYS A 116 19.48 10.46 20.89
CA LYS A 116 20.33 9.98 21.99
C LYS A 116 19.47 9.80 23.23
N ILE A 117 19.42 8.57 23.74
CA ILE A 117 18.70 8.20 24.96
C ILE A 117 19.69 7.48 25.87
N ASP A 118 19.92 8.01 27.07
CA ASP A 118 20.82 7.44 28.09
C ASP A 118 22.23 7.09 27.56
N GLY A 119 22.78 7.94 26.69
CA GLY A 119 24.12 7.76 26.10
C GLY A 119 24.17 6.78 24.92
N VAL A 120 23.06 6.12 24.57
CA VAL A 120 22.95 5.26 23.39
C VAL A 120 22.29 6.03 22.25
N THR A 121 22.87 5.97 21.05
CA THR A 121 22.27 6.57 19.84
C THR A 121 21.33 5.56 19.21
N TYR A 122 20.06 5.91 19.12
CA TYR A 122 19.02 5.19 18.42
C TYR A 122 18.67 5.89 17.12
N ARG A 123 18.26 5.13 16.12
CA ARG A 123 17.63 5.64 14.90
C ARG A 123 16.15 5.29 14.93
N ILE A 124 15.32 6.33 15.01
CA ILE A 124 13.87 6.19 15.22
C ILE A 124 13.15 6.83 14.05
N ALA A 125 12.31 6.05 13.39
CA ALA A 125 11.44 6.55 12.35
C ALA A 125 10.11 7.03 12.95
N SER A 126 9.62 8.17 12.47
CA SER A 126 8.41 8.81 13.00
C SER A 126 7.13 8.12 12.48
N TYR A 127 6.89 6.90 12.97
CA TYR A 127 5.72 6.08 12.60
C TYR A 127 4.50 6.31 13.49
N LEU A 128 4.53 7.32 14.38
CA LEU A 128 3.41 7.60 15.28
C LEU A 128 2.14 7.93 14.49
N GLY A 129 2.24 8.82 13.50
CA GLY A 129 1.11 9.18 12.62
C GLY A 129 0.53 7.97 11.90
N LEU A 130 1.39 7.15 11.28
CA LEU A 130 0.98 5.91 10.62
C LEU A 130 0.34 4.88 11.56
N THR A 131 0.83 4.76 12.79
CA THR A 131 0.25 3.84 13.79
C THR A 131 -1.14 4.31 14.19
N LEU A 132 -1.30 5.60 14.49
CA LEU A 132 -2.58 6.21 14.82
C LEU A 132 -3.56 6.11 13.65
N LEU A 133 -3.11 6.38 12.42
CA LEU A 133 -3.89 6.20 11.20
C LEU A 133 -4.46 4.78 11.15
N VAL A 134 -3.60 3.76 11.24
CA VAL A 134 -4.01 2.35 11.18
C VAL A 134 -4.99 2.00 12.30
N GLU A 135 -4.81 2.53 13.50
CA GLU A 135 -5.75 2.32 14.60
C GLU A 135 -7.16 2.83 14.25
N THR A 136 -7.28 4.00 13.61
CA THR A 136 -8.56 4.59 13.20
C THR A 136 -9.25 3.90 12.02
N LEU A 137 -8.51 3.13 11.21
CA LEU A 137 -9.07 2.43 10.05
C LEU A 137 -9.85 1.18 10.48
N THR A 138 -10.99 0.93 9.86
CA THR A 138 -11.61 -0.40 9.93
C THR A 138 -10.71 -1.45 9.27
N SER A 139 -10.94 -2.74 9.55
CA SER A 139 -10.18 -3.81 8.90
C SER A 139 -10.30 -3.77 7.38
N TYR A 140 -11.47 -3.39 6.86
CA TYR A 140 -11.70 -3.27 5.42
C TYR A 140 -10.98 -2.05 4.83
N GLN A 141 -11.08 -0.88 5.47
CA GLN A 141 -10.33 0.31 5.08
C GLN A 141 -8.83 0.06 5.06
N HIS A 142 -8.30 -0.60 6.09
CA HIS A 142 -6.89 -0.97 6.16
C HIS A 142 -6.45 -1.90 5.03
N TYR A 143 -7.27 -2.92 4.72
CA TYR A 143 -7.01 -3.83 3.61
C TYR A 143 -7.03 -3.09 2.26
N CYS A 144 -8.03 -2.23 2.04
CA CYS A 144 -8.16 -1.43 0.83
C CYS A 144 -6.95 -0.49 0.67
N PHE A 145 -6.58 0.23 1.74
CA PHE A 145 -5.41 1.09 1.80
C PHE A 145 -4.12 0.35 1.42
N GLN A 146 -3.81 -0.77 2.09
CA GLN A 146 -2.62 -1.55 1.75
C GLN A 146 -2.65 -2.10 0.33
N THR A 147 -3.82 -2.51 -0.17
CA THR A 147 -3.95 -2.99 -1.56
C THR A 147 -3.58 -1.91 -2.57
N LEU A 148 -4.02 -0.67 -2.33
CA LEU A 148 -3.65 0.47 -3.19
C LEU A 148 -2.15 0.79 -3.07
N LEU A 149 -1.59 0.79 -1.86
CA LEU A 149 -0.15 1.01 -1.67
C LEU A 149 0.71 -0.07 -2.33
N LEU A 150 0.31 -1.33 -2.27
CA LEU A 150 1.05 -2.42 -2.92
C LEU A 150 1.01 -2.30 -4.45
N LYS A 151 -0.09 -1.79 -5.03
CA LYS A 151 -0.17 -1.47 -6.46
C LYS A 151 0.78 -0.32 -6.83
N ALA A 152 0.81 0.74 -6.03
CA ALA A 152 1.75 1.85 -6.22
C ALA A 152 3.20 1.35 -6.11
N LEU A 153 3.49 0.60 -5.04
CA LEU A 153 4.82 0.05 -4.76
C LEU A 153 5.34 -0.79 -5.93
N LYS A 154 4.52 -1.69 -6.50
CA LYS A 154 4.90 -2.51 -7.66
C LYS A 154 5.30 -1.66 -8.87
N THR A 155 4.63 -0.51 -9.06
CA THR A 155 4.92 0.39 -10.18
C THR A 155 6.19 1.20 -9.92
N ILE A 156 6.31 1.77 -8.72
CA ILE A 156 7.48 2.53 -8.24
C ILE A 156 8.74 1.67 -8.38
N THR A 157 8.70 0.44 -7.86
CA THR A 157 9.86 -0.47 -7.79
C THR A 157 10.15 -1.23 -9.07
N LYS A 158 9.32 -1.13 -10.11
CA LYS A 158 9.48 -1.87 -11.39
C LYS A 158 10.86 -1.69 -12.04
N LYS A 159 11.50 -0.54 -11.80
CA LYS A 159 12.82 -0.20 -12.37
C LYS A 159 14.00 -0.63 -11.49
N LEU A 160 13.74 -1.14 -10.29
CA LEU A 160 14.78 -1.69 -9.44
C LEU A 160 15.12 -3.11 -9.94
N ASN A 161 16.26 -3.27 -10.59
CA ASN A 161 16.82 -4.59 -10.89
C ASN A 161 17.33 -5.22 -9.59
N GLN A 162 16.44 -5.82 -8.81
CA GLN A 162 16.80 -6.50 -7.58
C GLN A 162 16.99 -8.00 -7.82
N ASN A 163 18.24 -8.45 -7.78
CA ASN A 163 18.57 -9.88 -7.66
C ASN A 163 18.54 -10.36 -6.19
N SER A 164 18.34 -9.46 -5.23
CA SER A 164 18.41 -9.69 -3.79
C SER A 164 17.24 -9.04 -3.04
N LYS A 165 16.89 -9.59 -1.87
CA LYS A 165 15.84 -9.02 -1.00
C LYS A 165 16.27 -7.64 -0.50
N ALA A 166 15.41 -6.63 -0.71
CA ALA A 166 15.65 -5.27 -0.25
C ALA A 166 15.95 -5.23 1.26
N ARG A 167 17.00 -4.51 1.66
CA ARG A 167 17.39 -4.28 3.05
C ARG A 167 18.18 -2.97 3.13
N ILE A 168 18.21 -2.33 4.29
CA ILE A 168 19.11 -1.20 4.55
C ILE A 168 20.46 -1.70 5.04
N LEU A 169 20.44 -2.61 6.02
CA LEU A 169 21.67 -3.16 6.60
C LEU A 169 22.50 -3.90 5.54
N GLY A 170 23.74 -3.45 5.36
CA GLY A 170 24.65 -4.00 4.37
C GLY A 170 24.30 -3.65 2.92
N SER A 171 23.41 -2.67 2.68
CA SER A 171 23.21 -2.12 1.35
C SER A 171 24.36 -1.21 0.95
N THR A 172 24.70 -1.24 -0.33
CA THR A 172 25.72 -0.35 -0.90
C THR A 172 25.16 1.06 -1.09
N TRP A 173 26.03 2.07 -1.13
CA TRP A 173 25.65 3.44 -1.47
C TRP A 173 24.91 3.54 -2.82
N GLN A 174 25.29 2.71 -3.81
CA GLN A 174 24.62 2.67 -5.10
C GLN A 174 23.18 2.16 -5.00
N GLU A 175 22.93 1.14 -4.17
CA GLU A 175 21.57 0.64 -3.89
C GLU A 175 20.72 1.70 -3.19
N LEU A 176 21.30 2.42 -2.22
CA LEU A 176 20.59 3.48 -1.51
C LEU A 176 20.22 4.67 -2.42
N HIS A 177 21.10 5.04 -3.36
CA HIS A 177 20.76 6.03 -4.40
C HIS A 177 19.68 5.52 -5.36
N ALA A 178 19.67 4.22 -5.69
CA ALA A 178 18.60 3.64 -6.48
C ALA A 178 17.26 3.71 -5.73
N TYR A 179 17.24 3.43 -4.43
CA TYR A 179 16.05 3.58 -3.59
C TYR A 179 15.59 5.03 -3.52
N GLU A 180 16.50 5.97 -3.28
CA GLU A 180 16.20 7.41 -3.24
C GLU A 180 15.53 7.90 -4.53
N LYS A 181 16.09 7.52 -5.68
CA LYS A 181 15.56 7.89 -6.99
C LYS A 181 14.16 7.34 -7.23
N VAL A 182 13.92 6.12 -6.78
CA VAL A 182 12.65 5.42 -7.00
C VAL A 182 11.57 5.91 -6.03
N PHE A 183 11.91 6.11 -4.76
CA PHE A 183 11.02 6.64 -3.71
C PHE A 183 11.06 8.18 -3.60
N ASN A 184 11.35 8.87 -4.71
CA ASN A 184 11.18 10.31 -4.77
C ASN A 184 9.70 10.68 -4.55
N LEU A 185 9.45 11.76 -3.82
CA LEU A 185 8.12 12.26 -3.51
C LEU A 185 7.26 12.54 -4.75
N GLU A 186 7.85 13.11 -5.80
CA GLU A 186 7.10 13.38 -7.04
C GLU A 186 6.62 12.08 -7.68
N THR A 187 7.46 11.04 -7.71
CA THR A 187 7.05 9.71 -8.21
C THR A 187 5.93 9.12 -7.36
N ILE A 188 6.04 9.22 -6.02
CA ILE A 188 5.02 8.71 -5.11
C ILE A 188 3.71 9.45 -5.34
N LYS A 189 3.75 10.78 -5.40
CA LYS A 189 2.60 11.65 -5.66
C LYS A 189 1.91 11.30 -6.98
N ASP A 190 2.66 11.13 -8.06
CA ASP A 190 2.11 10.76 -9.36
C ASP A 190 1.40 9.40 -9.32
N GLU A 191 2.01 8.39 -8.67
CA GLU A 191 1.41 7.05 -8.57
C GLU A 191 0.20 7.02 -7.62
N LEU A 192 0.21 7.78 -6.52
CA LEU A 192 -0.96 7.95 -5.65
C LEU A 192 -2.10 8.64 -6.38
N GLY A 193 -1.80 9.70 -7.15
CA GLY A 193 -2.77 10.42 -7.97
C GLY A 193 -3.43 9.52 -9.02
N ARG A 194 -2.67 8.65 -9.68
CA ARG A 194 -3.23 7.63 -10.61
C ARG A 194 -4.15 6.61 -9.93
N LEU A 195 -3.96 6.41 -8.63
CA LEU A 195 -4.79 5.54 -7.80
C LEU A 195 -5.86 6.33 -7.06
N ASP A 196 -6.14 7.58 -7.43
CA ASP A 196 -7.02 8.55 -6.77
C ASP A 196 -6.92 8.54 -5.23
N LEU A 197 -5.69 8.46 -4.71
CA LEU A 197 -5.40 8.66 -3.30
C LEU A 197 -5.00 10.12 -3.07
N GLU A 198 -5.76 10.79 -2.22
CA GLU A 198 -5.50 12.18 -1.83
C GLU A 198 -4.56 12.23 -0.62
N PHE A 199 -3.82 13.33 -0.51
CA PHE A 199 -2.92 13.60 0.60
C PHE A 199 -2.85 15.10 0.86
N ASN A 200 -2.56 15.45 2.11
CA ASN A 200 -2.33 16.83 2.54
C ASN A 200 -0.85 17.21 2.51
#